data_AF-A0A940PPX9-F1
#
_entry.id   AF-A0A940PPX9-F1
#
_cell.length_a   1.000
_cell.length_b   1.000
_cell.length_c   1.000
_cell.angle_alpha   90.00
_cell.angle_beta   90.00
_cell.angle_gamma   90.00
#
_symmetry.space_group_name_H-M   'P 1'
#
loop_
_entity.id
_entity.type
_entity.pdbx_description
1 polymer ?
#
loop_
_entity_poly.entity_id
_entity_poly.type
_entity_poly.pdbx_seq_one_letter_code
_entity_poly.pdbx_strand_id
1 'polypeptide(L)'
;MTEEILYKNRSSIACLSDALKLMNNNIMTIIRRCWPYMLATIILSAITTTVTLNTIINGAVIVNGICVGVLSIVTIIPLGMLIGRVISMLSECTFREATRRAIIVILILVAFGVIIGLAYEAVTYSLGVLAVKNMTILKYLNTIIIILIALLTIVSIAVAIPFVYFSMKYIHGKTTLKCICKDCKMGMRNFFYIFGTVTLTSFISLIIGFVFNIPITILTRAAVASSASTLIGDISDLPGNFPVLVFAAALLASIAATLLLIWETLVARYIYGTTEKRLEG
;
A
#
# COMPACT_ATOMS: atom_id res chain seq x y z
N MET A 1 20.22 -18.29 5.26
CA MET A 1 19.25 -18.34 6.37
C MET A 1 18.16 -19.30 5.94
N THR A 2 18.24 -20.53 6.44
CA THR A 2 17.69 -21.77 5.82
C THR A 2 16.17 -21.85 5.81
N GLU A 3 15.60 -22.46 4.75
CA GLU A 3 14.15 -22.70 4.56
C GLU A 3 13.50 -23.46 5.74
N GLU A 4 14.27 -24.23 6.50
CA GLU A 4 13.80 -25.00 7.66
C GLU A 4 13.20 -24.12 8.78
N ILE A 5 13.72 -22.90 8.95
CA ILE A 5 13.15 -21.91 9.89
C ILE A 5 11.84 -21.35 9.34
N LEU A 6 11.63 -21.33 8.02
CA LEU A 6 10.45 -20.74 7.40
C LEU A 6 9.20 -21.62 7.60
N TYR A 7 9.32 -22.93 7.39
CA TYR A 7 8.20 -23.88 7.45
C TYR A 7 7.90 -24.33 8.89
N LYS A 8 7.28 -23.42 9.67
CA LYS A 8 6.77 -23.69 11.02
C LYS A 8 5.33 -23.22 11.18
N ASN A 9 4.53 -23.99 11.91
CA ASN A 9 3.18 -23.59 12.28
C ASN A 9 3.30 -22.53 13.39
N ARG A 10 2.87 -21.30 13.12
CA ARG A 10 3.01 -20.14 14.01
C ARG A 10 1.65 -19.51 14.30
N SER A 11 1.54 -18.87 15.46
CA SER A 11 0.47 -17.90 15.71
C SER A 11 0.77 -16.58 15.00
N SER A 12 -0.23 -15.73 14.82
CA SER A 12 -0.06 -14.42 14.17
C SER A 12 0.96 -13.55 14.90
N ILE A 13 0.92 -13.50 16.23
CA ILE A 13 1.87 -12.72 17.05
C ILE A 13 3.31 -13.26 16.89
N ALA A 14 3.49 -14.58 16.86
CA ALA A 14 4.81 -15.16 16.64
C ALA A 14 5.37 -14.81 15.25
N CYS A 15 4.51 -14.78 14.22
CA CYS A 15 4.88 -14.35 12.87
C CYS A 15 5.40 -12.89 12.86
N LEU A 16 4.67 -11.97 13.50
CA LEU A 16 5.07 -10.57 13.60
C LEU A 16 6.36 -10.40 14.41
N SER A 17 6.49 -11.10 15.54
CA SER A 17 7.69 -11.04 16.39
C SER A 17 8.92 -11.58 15.68
N ASP A 18 8.80 -12.71 14.97
CA ASP A 18 9.90 -13.31 14.22
C ASP A 18 10.33 -12.38 13.07
N ALA A 19 9.38 -11.74 12.38
CA ALA A 19 9.67 -10.74 11.34
C ALA A 19 10.41 -9.51 11.91
N LEU A 20 9.99 -9.00 13.07
CA LEU A 20 10.65 -7.88 13.74
C LEU A 20 12.06 -8.26 14.20
N LYS A 21 12.23 -9.43 14.83
CA LYS A 21 13.55 -9.93 15.24
C LYS A 21 14.48 -10.08 14.05
N LEU A 22 13.98 -10.64 12.95
CA LEU A 22 14.74 -10.81 11.73
C LEU A 22 15.21 -9.46 11.18
N MET A 23 14.31 -8.48 11.13
CA MET A 23 14.62 -7.12 10.68
C MET A 23 15.66 -6.47 11.61
N ASN A 24 15.43 -6.46 12.92
CA ASN A 24 16.29 -5.78 13.89
C ASN A 24 17.69 -6.38 13.95
N ASN A 25 17.78 -7.72 13.97
CA ASN A 25 19.07 -8.41 14.01
C ASN A 25 19.90 -8.19 12.73
N ASN A 26 19.28 -7.78 11.63
CA ASN A 26 19.95 -7.61 10.33
C ASN A 26 19.74 -6.23 9.71
N ILE A 27 19.32 -5.22 10.49
CA ILE A 27 18.85 -3.94 9.96
C ILE A 27 19.93 -3.25 9.12
N MET A 28 21.18 -3.26 9.60
CA MET A 28 22.31 -2.67 8.90
C MET A 28 22.58 -3.38 7.57
N THR A 29 22.48 -4.72 7.54
CA THR A 29 22.66 -5.52 6.32
C THR A 29 21.54 -5.26 5.31
N ILE A 30 20.29 -5.16 5.78
CA ILE A 30 19.13 -4.86 4.95
C ILE A 30 19.28 -3.47 4.33
N ILE A 31 19.55 -2.44 5.14
CA ILE A 31 19.75 -1.07 4.65
C ILE A 31 20.90 -1.02 3.66
N ARG A 32 22.07 -1.56 4.00
CA ARG A 32 23.26 -1.53 3.13
C ARG A 32 23.05 -2.24 1.79
N ARG A 33 22.18 -3.24 1.72
CA ARG A 33 21.88 -3.96 0.47
C ARG A 33 20.69 -3.39 -0.31
N CYS A 34 19.83 -2.61 0.34
CA CYS A 34 18.60 -2.06 -0.25
C CYS A 34 18.65 -0.54 -0.44
N TRP A 35 19.67 0.16 0.07
CA TRP A 35 19.74 1.63 0.10
C TRP A 35 19.45 2.34 -1.24
N PRO A 36 19.92 1.89 -2.43
CA PRO A 36 19.65 2.66 -3.64
C PRO A 36 18.17 2.59 -4.02
N TYR A 37 17.52 1.44 -3.78
CA TYR A 37 16.11 1.24 -4.06
C TYR A 37 15.24 1.95 -3.02
N MET A 38 15.63 1.89 -1.74
CA MET A 38 14.98 2.66 -0.68
C MET A 38 15.02 4.15 -0.97
N LEU A 39 16.20 4.69 -1.29
CA LEU A 39 16.38 6.11 -1.58
C LEU A 39 15.55 6.55 -2.79
N ALA A 40 15.56 5.75 -3.87
CA ALA A 40 14.75 6.04 -5.06
C ALA A 40 13.25 6.04 -4.75
N THR A 41 12.75 5.04 -4.01
CA THR A 41 11.34 5.01 -3.58
C THR A 41 11.00 6.21 -2.71
N ILE A 42 11.83 6.52 -1.71
CA ILE A 42 11.61 7.63 -0.78
C ILE A 42 11.54 8.97 -1.51
N ILE A 43 12.50 9.26 -2.40
CA ILE A 43 12.56 10.52 -3.14
C ILE A 43 11.37 10.62 -4.10
N LEU A 44 11.07 9.57 -4.87
CA LEU A 44 9.97 9.60 -5.82
C LEU A 44 8.62 9.73 -5.13
N SER A 45 8.40 9.06 -4.01
CA SER A 45 7.20 9.24 -3.19
C SER A 45 7.08 10.68 -2.68
N ALA A 46 8.17 11.26 -2.17
CA ALA A 46 8.17 12.64 -1.69
C ALA A 46 7.89 13.67 -2.80
N ILE A 47 8.49 13.49 -3.98
CA ILE A 47 8.22 14.31 -5.16
C ILE A 47 6.74 14.17 -5.55
N THR A 48 6.23 12.94 -5.63
CA THR A 48 4.84 12.68 -6.00
C THR A 48 3.87 13.40 -5.05
N THR A 49 4.05 13.29 -3.74
CA THR A 49 3.23 14.03 -2.75
C THR A 49 3.33 15.54 -2.92
N THR A 50 4.52 16.07 -3.19
CA THR A 50 4.74 17.51 -3.38
C THR A 50 4.02 18.03 -4.63
N VAL A 51 4.12 17.29 -5.75
CA VAL A 51 3.39 17.62 -6.99
C VAL A 51 1.88 17.50 -6.77
N THR A 52 1.42 16.48 -6.05
CA THR A 52 0.00 16.33 -5.68
C THR A 52 -0.51 17.54 -4.90
N LEU A 53 0.24 18.03 -3.91
CA LEU A 53 -0.16 19.22 -3.16
C LEU A 53 -0.11 20.50 -4.00
N ASN A 54 0.83 20.59 -4.94
CA ASN A 54 0.88 21.70 -5.89
C ASN A 54 -0.36 21.73 -6.80
N THR A 55 -0.94 20.58 -7.16
CA THR A 55 -2.18 20.53 -7.97
C THR A 55 -3.35 21.17 -7.23
N ILE A 56 -3.44 20.96 -5.93
CA ILE A 56 -4.49 21.50 -5.05
C ILE A 56 -4.37 23.02 -4.97
N ILE A 57 -3.14 23.53 -4.83
CA ILE A 57 -2.91 24.98 -4.68
C ILE A 57 -3.13 25.73 -5.98
N ASN A 58 -2.59 25.24 -7.10
CA ASN A 58 -2.52 25.99 -8.35
C ASN A 58 -3.64 25.67 -9.34
N GLY A 59 -4.51 24.68 -9.05
CA GLY A 59 -5.66 24.35 -9.91
C GLY A 59 -5.30 23.80 -11.30
N ALA A 60 -4.03 23.54 -11.60
CA ALA A 60 -3.56 22.95 -12.85
C ALA A 60 -3.80 21.41 -12.88
N VAL A 61 -5.06 21.03 -12.70
CA VAL A 61 -5.49 19.65 -12.41
C VAL A 61 -5.07 18.66 -13.51
N ILE A 62 -5.18 19.04 -14.78
CA ILE A 62 -4.89 18.13 -15.91
C ILE A 62 -3.39 17.86 -16.03
N VAL A 63 -2.58 18.91 -16.19
CA VAL A 63 -1.13 18.77 -16.40
C VAL A 63 -0.47 18.11 -15.18
N ASN A 64 -0.76 18.62 -13.98
CA ASN A 64 -0.16 18.05 -12.80
C ASN A 64 -0.73 16.67 -12.46
N GLY A 65 -1.99 16.38 -12.80
CA GLY A 65 -2.58 15.04 -12.67
C GLY A 65 -1.87 14.00 -13.54
N ILE A 66 -1.54 14.35 -14.79
CA ILE A 66 -0.73 13.49 -15.66
C ILE A 66 0.67 13.28 -15.05
N CYS A 67 1.31 14.36 -14.56
CA CYS A 67 2.61 14.25 -13.90
C CYS A 67 2.58 13.32 -12.68
N VAL A 68 1.58 13.44 -11.81
CA VAL A 68 1.39 12.55 -10.65
C VAL A 68 1.18 11.11 -11.10
N GLY A 69 0.38 10.87 -12.14
CA GLY A 69 0.18 9.53 -12.71
C GLY A 69 1.48 8.91 -13.20
N VAL A 70 2.28 9.65 -13.97
CA VAL A 70 3.59 9.19 -14.47
C VAL A 70 4.55 8.91 -13.31
N LEU A 71 4.67 9.83 -12.34
CA LEU A 71 5.53 9.64 -11.17
C LEU A 71 5.14 8.42 -10.34
N SER A 72 3.84 8.19 -10.19
CA SER A 72 3.30 7.01 -9.49
C SER A 72 3.69 5.71 -10.20
N ILE A 73 3.61 5.67 -11.53
CA ILE A 73 4.03 4.51 -12.34
C ILE A 73 5.54 4.30 -12.22
N VAL A 74 6.34 5.36 -12.29
CA VAL A 74 7.81 5.28 -12.15
C VAL A 74 8.21 4.74 -10.78
N THR A 75 7.47 5.06 -9.72
CA THR A 75 7.73 4.60 -8.34
C THR A 75 7.57 3.08 -8.17
N ILE A 76 6.81 2.41 -9.04
CA ILE A 76 6.62 0.95 -9.00
C ILE A 76 7.94 0.19 -9.20
N ILE A 77 8.85 0.73 -10.02
CA ILE A 77 10.11 0.07 -10.35
C ILE A 77 11.02 -0.07 -9.11
N PRO A 78 11.43 1.01 -8.43
CA PRO A 78 12.27 0.89 -7.23
C PRO A 78 11.54 0.16 -6.09
N LEU A 79 10.21 0.26 -6.00
CA LEU A 79 9.42 -0.52 -5.04
C LEU A 79 9.54 -2.04 -5.29
N GLY A 80 9.40 -2.46 -6.54
CA GLY A 80 9.58 -3.86 -6.92
C GLY A 80 11.03 -4.35 -6.75
N MET A 81 12.02 -3.49 -7.01
CA MET A 81 13.43 -3.79 -6.74
C MET A 81 13.69 -3.93 -5.24
N LEU A 82 13.08 -3.10 -4.40
CA LEU A 82 13.20 -3.19 -2.94
C LEU A 82 12.66 -4.52 -2.42
N ILE A 83 11.42 -4.88 -2.78
CA ILE A 83 10.80 -6.16 -2.39
C ILE A 83 11.60 -7.33 -2.94
N GLY A 84 11.98 -7.27 -4.23
CA GLY A 84 12.80 -8.29 -4.88
C GLY A 84 14.15 -8.49 -4.19
N ARG A 85 14.79 -7.40 -3.74
CA ARG A 85 16.07 -7.46 -3.02
C ARG A 85 15.91 -8.13 -1.66
N VAL A 86 14.94 -7.70 -0.87
CA VAL A 86 14.64 -8.28 0.46
C VAL A 86 14.38 -9.78 0.33
N ILE A 87 13.57 -10.20 -0.64
CA ILE A 87 13.26 -11.63 -0.84
C ILE A 87 14.48 -12.40 -1.35
N SER A 88 15.26 -11.87 -2.30
CA SER A 88 16.47 -12.54 -2.82
C SER A 88 17.59 -12.72 -1.78
N MET A 89 17.58 -11.93 -0.68
CA MET A 89 18.52 -12.13 0.42
C MET A 89 18.18 -13.36 1.28
N LEU A 90 16.95 -13.85 1.12
CA LEU A 90 16.30 -14.75 2.04
C LEU A 90 15.85 -16.06 1.37
N SER A 91 15.64 -16.04 0.05
CA SER A 91 15.26 -17.18 -0.78
C SER A 91 16.37 -17.54 -1.76
N GLU A 92 16.21 -18.70 -2.43
CA GLU A 92 17.12 -19.17 -3.47
C GLU A 92 16.91 -18.46 -4.82
N CYS A 93 15.90 -17.59 -4.93
CA CYS A 93 15.61 -16.87 -6.16
C CYS A 93 16.66 -15.80 -6.46
N THR A 94 17.02 -15.67 -7.74
CA THR A 94 17.89 -14.57 -8.17
C THR A 94 17.19 -13.21 -7.99
N PHE A 95 17.97 -12.16 -7.73
CA PHE A 95 17.46 -10.79 -7.58
C PHE A 95 16.60 -10.35 -8.77
N ARG A 96 17.02 -10.69 -10.00
CA ARG A 96 16.32 -10.32 -11.23
C ARG A 96 14.93 -10.97 -11.31
N GLU A 97 14.83 -12.25 -10.97
CA GLU A 97 13.56 -12.98 -11.00
C GLU A 97 12.62 -12.50 -9.90
N ALA A 98 13.12 -12.35 -8.67
CA ALA A 98 12.33 -11.84 -7.55
C ALA A 98 11.79 -10.43 -7.85
N THR A 99 12.62 -9.55 -8.41
CA THR A 99 12.21 -8.19 -8.81
C THR A 99 11.14 -8.22 -9.89
N ARG A 100 11.34 -8.99 -10.98
CA ARG A 100 10.34 -9.10 -12.05
C ARG A 100 9.00 -9.56 -11.51
N ARG A 101 9.00 -10.58 -10.65
CA ARG A 101 7.77 -11.12 -10.05
C ARG A 101 7.13 -10.15 -9.06
N ALA A 102 7.93 -9.43 -8.27
CA ALA A 102 7.44 -8.39 -7.36
C ALA A 102 6.76 -7.24 -8.11
N ILE A 103 7.35 -6.76 -9.22
CA ILE A 103 6.74 -5.73 -10.07
C ILE A 103 5.38 -6.20 -10.61
N ILE A 104 5.29 -7.45 -11.10
CA ILE A 104 4.03 -8.01 -11.58
C ILE A 104 2.97 -8.05 -10.47
N VAL A 105 3.35 -8.47 -9.26
CA VAL A 105 2.44 -8.47 -8.09
C VAL A 105 1.97 -7.04 -7.78
N ILE A 106 2.88 -6.06 -7.75
CA ILE A 106 2.53 -4.66 -7.50
C ILE A 106 1.57 -4.16 -8.58
N LEU A 107 1.83 -4.44 -9.86
CA LEU A 107 0.95 -4.04 -10.96
C LEU A 107 -0.45 -4.65 -10.84
N ILE A 108 -0.56 -5.93 -10.45
CA ILE A 108 -1.85 -6.58 -10.20
C ILE A 108 -2.58 -5.89 -9.04
N LEU A 109 -1.88 -5.57 -7.94
CA LEU A 109 -2.47 -4.86 -6.79
C LEU A 109 -2.91 -3.44 -7.15
N VAL A 110 -2.11 -2.72 -7.94
CA VAL A 110 -2.46 -1.37 -8.42
C VAL A 110 -3.68 -1.44 -9.34
N ALA A 111 -3.71 -2.36 -10.30
CA ALA A 111 -4.87 -2.55 -11.18
C ALA A 111 -6.13 -2.90 -10.38
N PHE A 112 -6.02 -3.81 -9.40
CA PHE A 112 -7.11 -4.16 -8.50
C PHE A 112 -7.59 -2.94 -7.68
N GLY A 113 -6.68 -2.16 -7.13
CA GLY A 113 -6.98 -0.93 -6.40
C GLY A 113 -7.67 0.13 -7.27
N VAL A 114 -7.23 0.33 -8.51
CA VAL A 114 -7.87 1.24 -9.47
C VAL A 114 -9.28 0.78 -9.81
N ILE A 115 -9.49 -0.50 -10.08
CA ILE A 115 -10.83 -1.05 -10.38
C ILE A 115 -11.77 -0.83 -9.19
N ILE A 116 -11.31 -1.10 -7.98
CA ILE A 116 -12.10 -0.86 -6.76
C ILE A 116 -12.39 0.62 -6.58
N GLY A 117 -11.40 1.50 -6.77
CA GLY A 117 -11.57 2.94 -6.67
C GLY A 117 -12.62 3.47 -7.65
N LEU A 118 -12.56 3.03 -8.91
CA LEU A 118 -13.57 3.38 -9.92
C LEU A 118 -14.97 2.85 -9.54
N ALA A 119 -15.06 1.67 -8.92
CA ALA A 119 -16.33 1.14 -8.43
C ALA A 119 -16.91 2.01 -7.29
N TYR A 120 -16.07 2.48 -6.36
CA TYR A 120 -16.50 3.42 -5.31
C TYR A 120 -17.03 4.74 -5.89
N GLU A 121 -16.30 5.34 -6.83
CA GLU A 121 -16.71 6.57 -7.50
C GLU A 121 -18.02 6.38 -8.28
N ALA A 122 -18.19 5.26 -8.99
CA ALA A 122 -19.41 4.96 -9.72
C ALA A 122 -20.63 4.80 -8.79
N VAL A 123 -20.47 4.12 -7.64
CA VAL A 123 -21.53 3.94 -6.64
C VAL A 123 -21.92 5.28 -6.01
N THR A 124 -20.94 6.10 -5.61
CA THR A 124 -21.20 7.40 -4.98
C THR A 124 -21.85 8.38 -5.96
N TYR A 125 -21.36 8.46 -7.19
CA TYR A 125 -21.92 9.32 -8.24
C TYR A 125 -23.36 8.93 -8.61
N SER A 126 -23.62 7.64 -8.85
CA SER A 126 -24.95 7.15 -9.23
C SER A 126 -25.99 7.41 -8.14
N LEU A 127 -25.62 7.25 -6.87
CA LEU A 127 -26.48 7.57 -5.73
C LEU A 127 -26.70 9.08 -5.60
N GLY A 128 -25.68 9.91 -5.83
CA GLY A 128 -25.83 11.37 -5.86
C GLY A 128 -26.85 11.85 -6.90
N VAL A 129 -26.79 11.30 -8.12
CA VAL A 129 -27.76 11.61 -9.18
C VAL A 129 -29.18 11.15 -8.81
N LEU A 130 -29.31 9.97 -8.20
CA LEU A 130 -30.60 9.44 -7.77
C LEU A 130 -31.21 10.27 -6.63
N ALA A 131 -30.38 10.81 -5.73
CA ALA A 131 -30.78 11.71 -4.66
C ALA A 131 -31.50 12.95 -5.20
N VAL A 132 -30.88 13.62 -6.17
CA VAL A 132 -31.41 14.85 -6.78
C VAL A 132 -32.76 14.59 -7.47
N LYS A 133 -32.96 13.39 -8.01
CA LYS A 133 -34.21 13.01 -8.70
C LYS A 133 -35.35 12.62 -7.75
N ASN A 134 -35.05 12.10 -6.54
CA ASN A 134 -36.04 11.57 -5.61
C ASN A 134 -35.83 12.09 -4.18
N MET A 135 -36.60 13.11 -3.79
CA MET A 135 -36.53 13.76 -2.46
C MET A 135 -36.77 12.81 -1.27
N THR A 136 -37.49 11.70 -1.46
CA THR A 136 -37.71 10.66 -0.44
C THR A 136 -36.46 9.81 -0.17
N ILE A 137 -35.59 9.64 -1.17
CA ILE A 137 -34.33 8.88 -1.06
C ILE A 137 -33.30 9.69 -0.26
N LEU A 138 -33.36 11.03 -0.31
CA LEU A 138 -32.45 11.93 0.39
C LEU A 138 -32.34 11.63 1.90
N LYS A 139 -33.45 11.22 2.55
CA LYS A 139 -33.50 10.91 3.98
C LYS A 139 -32.73 9.63 4.36
N TYR A 140 -32.65 8.66 3.45
CA TYR A 140 -31.97 7.37 3.69
C TYR A 140 -30.69 7.21 2.88
N LEU A 141 -30.35 8.19 2.04
CA LEU A 141 -29.22 8.16 1.13
C LEU A 141 -27.91 7.87 1.85
N ASN A 142 -27.67 8.56 2.97
CA ASN A 142 -26.43 8.40 3.73
C ASN A 142 -26.30 6.98 4.30
N THR A 143 -27.40 6.42 4.82
CA THR A 143 -27.42 5.04 5.33
C THR A 143 -27.19 4.01 4.22
N ILE A 144 -27.83 4.18 3.07
CA ILE A 144 -27.66 3.29 1.91
C ILE A 144 -26.22 3.35 1.38
N ILE A 145 -25.64 4.55 1.29
CA ILE A 145 -24.24 4.76 0.89
C ILE A 145 -23.29 4.03 1.85
N ILE A 146 -23.47 4.22 3.16
CA ILE A 146 -22.62 3.57 4.17
C ILE A 146 -22.69 2.04 4.05
N ILE A 147 -23.89 1.47 3.90
CA ILE A 147 -24.07 0.02 3.77
C ILE A 147 -23.39 -0.51 2.50
N LEU A 148 -23.57 0.16 1.35
CA LEU A 148 -22.98 -0.27 0.08
C LEU A 148 -21.46 -0.15 0.09
N ILE A 149 -20.92 0.94 0.66
CA ILE A 149 -19.48 1.13 0.86
C ILE A 149 -18.92 0.04 1.77
N ALA A 150 -19.58 -0.24 2.89
CA ALA A 150 -19.16 -1.29 3.82
C ALA A 150 -19.14 -2.66 3.13
N LEU A 151 -20.18 -3.00 2.36
CA LEU A 151 -20.27 -4.27 1.64
C LEU A 151 -19.18 -4.39 0.56
N LEU A 152 -18.94 -3.34 -0.22
CA LEU A 152 -17.87 -3.29 -1.21
C LEU A 152 -16.49 -3.43 -0.55
N THR A 153 -16.31 -2.83 0.63
CA THR A 153 -15.07 -2.94 1.41
C THR A 153 -14.84 -4.37 1.87
N ILE A 154 -15.87 -5.02 2.44
CA ILE A 154 -15.79 -6.41 2.92
C ILE A 154 -15.44 -7.36 1.77
N VAL A 155 -16.10 -7.22 0.61
CA VAL A 155 -15.82 -8.05 -0.57
C VAL A 155 -14.38 -7.83 -1.05
N SER A 156 -13.93 -6.58 -1.11
CA SER A 156 -12.56 -6.23 -1.53
C SER A 156 -11.51 -6.87 -0.61
N ILE A 157 -11.72 -6.80 0.70
CA ILE A 157 -10.86 -7.43 1.71
C ILE A 157 -10.86 -8.96 1.54
N ALA A 158 -12.03 -9.57 1.39
CA ALA A 158 -12.16 -11.02 1.22
C ALA A 158 -11.38 -11.54 -0.01
N VAL A 159 -11.33 -10.76 -1.09
CA VAL A 159 -10.57 -11.09 -2.31
C VAL A 159 -9.07 -10.82 -2.15
N ALA A 160 -8.68 -9.75 -1.43
CA ALA A 160 -7.28 -9.36 -1.25
C ALA A 160 -6.50 -10.28 -0.31
N ILE A 161 -7.13 -10.80 0.75
CA ILE A 161 -6.48 -11.67 1.75
C ILE A 161 -5.80 -12.91 1.13
N PRO A 162 -6.50 -13.77 0.36
CA PRO A 162 -5.86 -14.95 -0.25
C PRO A 162 -4.77 -14.58 -1.26
N PHE A 163 -4.84 -13.37 -1.83
CA PHE A 163 -3.82 -12.88 -2.75
C PHE A 163 -2.46 -12.66 -2.05
N VAL A 164 -2.43 -12.37 -0.74
CA VAL A 164 -1.17 -12.28 0.02
C VAL A 164 -0.39 -13.60 -0.06
N TYR A 165 -1.06 -14.74 0.10
CA TYR A 165 -0.44 -16.05 -0.02
C TYR A 165 0.08 -16.30 -1.45
N PHE A 166 -0.75 -16.06 -2.46
CA PHE A 166 -0.34 -16.19 -3.86
C PHE A 166 0.86 -15.30 -4.20
N SER A 167 0.84 -14.04 -3.77
CA SER A 167 1.89 -13.07 -4.07
C SER A 167 3.25 -13.54 -3.57
N MET A 168 3.32 -14.03 -2.33
CA MET A 168 4.56 -14.51 -1.75
C MET A 168 5.02 -15.82 -2.38
N LYS A 169 4.11 -16.75 -2.65
CA LYS A 169 4.41 -18.00 -3.36
C LYS A 169 4.94 -17.74 -4.78
N TYR A 170 4.35 -16.77 -5.47
CA TYR A 170 4.74 -16.36 -6.82
C TYR A 170 6.12 -15.71 -6.80
N ILE A 171 6.39 -14.75 -5.92
CA ILE A 171 7.70 -14.08 -5.87
C ILE A 171 8.83 -15.06 -5.54
N HIS A 172 8.59 -16.03 -4.64
CA HIS A 172 9.53 -17.12 -4.33
C HIS A 172 9.68 -18.16 -5.46
N GLY A 173 8.96 -18.00 -6.58
CA GLY A 173 9.11 -18.86 -7.75
C GLY A 173 8.55 -20.26 -7.63
N LYS A 174 7.77 -20.52 -6.57
CA LYS A 174 7.15 -21.82 -6.33
C LYS A 174 5.81 -21.97 -7.08
N THR A 175 5.36 -20.93 -7.81
CA THR A 175 4.14 -20.98 -8.65
C THR A 175 4.23 -20.06 -9.87
N THR A 176 3.22 -20.13 -10.75
CA THR A 176 3.08 -19.30 -11.96
C THR A 176 1.78 -18.51 -11.94
N LEU A 177 1.66 -17.47 -12.78
CA LEU A 177 0.46 -16.63 -12.87
C LEU A 177 -0.81 -17.42 -13.25
N LYS A 178 -0.67 -18.51 -14.01
CA LYS A 178 -1.79 -19.38 -14.41
C LYS A 178 -2.44 -20.07 -13.21
N CYS A 179 -1.71 -20.22 -12.11
CA CYS A 179 -2.18 -20.88 -10.91
C CYS A 179 -2.83 -19.92 -9.90
N ILE A 180 -3.00 -18.64 -10.24
CA ILE A 180 -3.55 -17.62 -9.32
C ILE A 180 -4.85 -18.06 -8.65
N CYS A 181 -5.83 -18.54 -9.41
CA CYS A 181 -7.11 -18.99 -8.83
C CYS A 181 -6.95 -20.20 -7.92
N LYS A 182 -6.07 -21.15 -8.29
CA LYS A 182 -5.79 -22.35 -7.49
C LYS A 182 -5.10 -21.99 -6.18
N ASP A 183 -4.10 -21.13 -6.23
CA ASP A 183 -3.32 -20.71 -5.07
C ASP A 183 -4.13 -19.77 -4.17
N CYS A 184 -4.95 -18.88 -4.74
CA CYS A 184 -5.89 -18.09 -3.94
C CYS A 184 -6.93 -18.99 -3.25
N LYS A 185 -7.47 -20.02 -3.91
CA LYS A 185 -8.36 -21.00 -3.27
C LYS A 185 -7.66 -21.76 -2.14
N MET A 186 -6.37 -22.03 -2.29
CA MET A 186 -5.55 -22.63 -1.26
C MET A 186 -5.31 -21.66 -0.08
N GLY A 187 -5.06 -20.38 -0.36
CA GLY A 187 -5.00 -19.32 0.67
C GLY A 187 -6.33 -19.16 1.42
N MET A 188 -7.46 -19.29 0.73
CA MET A 188 -8.80 -19.23 1.33
C MET A 188 -9.05 -20.34 2.37
N ARG A 189 -8.39 -21.50 2.28
CA ARG A 189 -8.50 -22.54 3.31
C ARG A 189 -7.95 -22.09 4.67
N ASN A 190 -6.98 -21.18 4.66
CA ASN A 190 -6.38 -20.59 5.85
C ASN A 190 -6.78 -19.12 6.04
N PHE A 191 -7.96 -18.74 5.52
CA PHE A 191 -8.42 -17.34 5.46
C PHE A 191 -8.30 -16.60 6.79
N PHE A 192 -8.87 -17.12 7.87
CA PHE A 192 -8.90 -16.43 9.17
C PHE A 192 -7.51 -16.18 9.75
N TYR A 193 -6.55 -17.08 9.49
CA TYR A 193 -5.18 -16.87 9.94
C TYR A 193 -4.46 -15.79 9.14
N ILE A 194 -4.58 -15.82 7.81
CA ILE A 194 -3.99 -14.80 6.94
C ILE A 194 -4.63 -13.46 7.27
N PHE A 195 -5.95 -13.41 7.36
CA PHE A 195 -6.72 -12.24 7.76
C PHE A 195 -6.26 -11.69 9.10
N GLY A 196 -6.23 -12.51 10.16
CA GLY A 196 -5.82 -12.05 11.49
C GLY A 196 -4.39 -11.49 11.50
N THR A 197 -3.48 -12.12 10.77
CA THR A 197 -2.08 -11.67 10.71
C THR A 197 -1.93 -10.39 9.90
N VAL A 198 -2.57 -10.30 8.72
CA VAL A 198 -2.54 -9.10 7.87
C VAL A 198 -3.21 -7.93 8.60
N THR A 199 -4.38 -8.13 9.21
CA THR A 199 -5.11 -7.10 9.95
C THR A 199 -4.29 -6.56 11.13
N LEU A 200 -3.64 -7.43 11.92
CA LEU A 200 -2.75 -6.98 12.99
C LEU A 200 -1.56 -6.19 12.46
N THR A 201 -0.96 -6.64 11.35
CA THR A 201 0.17 -5.96 10.72
C THR A 201 -0.24 -4.58 10.21
N SER A 202 -1.35 -4.51 9.46
CA SER A 202 -1.92 -3.27 8.95
C SER A 202 -2.35 -2.32 10.05
N PHE A 203 -2.86 -2.81 11.19
CA PHE A 203 -3.22 -1.97 12.33
C PHE A 203 -1.98 -1.30 12.94
N ILE A 204 -0.89 -2.05 13.12
CA ILE A 204 0.39 -1.50 13.60
C ILE A 204 0.94 -0.48 12.59
N SER A 205 0.98 -0.83 11.31
CA SER A 205 1.44 0.06 10.23
C SER A 205 0.58 1.33 10.13
N LEU A 206 -0.73 1.24 10.38
CA LEU A 206 -1.64 2.39 10.38
C LEU A 206 -1.31 3.36 11.51
N ILE A 207 -1.07 2.87 12.73
CA ILE A 207 -0.71 3.73 13.87
C ILE A 207 0.60 4.45 13.60
N ILE A 208 1.63 3.71 13.17
CA ILE A 208 2.95 4.28 12.87
C ILE A 208 2.83 5.26 11.70
N GLY A 209 2.16 4.83 10.62
CA GLY A 209 1.93 5.65 9.43
C GLY A 209 1.19 6.95 9.76
N PHE A 210 0.17 6.90 10.62
CA PHE A 210 -0.56 8.08 11.05
C PHE A 210 0.36 9.12 11.69
N VAL A 211 1.20 8.71 12.66
CA VAL A 211 2.13 9.60 13.36
C VAL A 211 3.07 10.31 12.39
N PHE A 212 3.68 9.57 11.46
CA PHE A 212 4.60 10.15 10.48
C PHE A 212 3.93 10.98 9.39
N ASN A 213 2.63 10.79 9.14
CA ASN A 213 1.85 11.57 8.19
C ASN A 213 1.19 12.82 8.81
N ILE A 214 1.29 13.05 10.13
CA ILE A 214 0.77 14.26 10.79
C ILE A 214 1.27 15.54 10.10
N PRO A 215 2.58 15.72 9.84
CA PRO A 215 3.09 16.96 9.22
C PRO A 215 2.48 17.19 7.83
N ILE A 216 2.41 16.16 6.99
CA ILE A 216 1.81 16.26 5.65
C ILE A 216 0.33 16.60 5.76
N THR A 217 -0.38 16.01 6.72
CA THR A 217 -1.82 16.27 6.92
C THR A 217 -2.05 17.74 7.29
N ILE A 218 -1.24 18.29 8.19
CA ILE A 218 -1.31 19.72 8.58
C ILE A 218 -1.07 20.61 7.36
N LEU A 219 0.00 20.34 6.60
CA LEU A 219 0.32 21.12 5.39
C LEU A 219 -0.76 20.99 4.33
N THR A 220 -1.32 19.79 4.13
CA THR A 220 -2.44 19.56 3.20
C THR A 220 -3.64 20.40 3.59
N ARG A 221 -3.99 20.45 4.88
CA ARG A 221 -5.12 21.26 5.36
C ARG A 221 -4.86 22.75 5.17
N ALA A 222 -3.64 23.22 5.43
CA ALA A 222 -3.24 24.61 5.18
C ALA A 222 -3.32 24.95 3.67
N ALA A 223 -2.86 24.05 2.80
CA ALA A 223 -2.92 24.21 1.35
C ALA A 223 -4.36 24.31 0.85
N VAL A 224 -5.24 23.41 1.31
CA VAL A 224 -6.68 23.43 0.96
C VAL A 224 -7.35 24.71 1.45
N ALA A 225 -7.08 25.14 2.69
CA ALA A 225 -7.63 26.38 3.23
C ALA A 225 -7.19 27.61 2.42
N SER A 226 -5.89 27.72 2.10
CA SER A 226 -5.39 28.82 1.27
C SER A 226 -5.97 28.78 -0.15
N SER A 227 -6.08 27.60 -0.78
CA SER A 227 -6.72 27.48 -2.09
C SER A 227 -8.19 27.93 -2.05
N ALA A 228 -8.92 27.61 -0.97
CA ALA A 228 -10.31 28.02 -0.80
C ALA A 228 -10.46 29.55 -0.66
N SER A 229 -9.58 30.20 0.11
CA SER A 229 -9.57 31.67 0.23
C SER A 229 -9.21 32.35 -1.11
N THR A 230 -8.22 31.80 -1.83
CA THR A 230 -7.82 32.37 -3.14
C THR A 230 -8.92 32.27 -4.19
N LEU A 231 -9.80 31.25 -4.11
CA LEU A 231 -10.98 31.15 -4.98
C LEU A 231 -12.01 32.25 -4.72
N ILE A 232 -12.02 32.84 -3.52
CA ILE A 232 -12.90 33.95 -3.15
C ILE A 232 -12.26 35.32 -3.48
N GLY A 233 -10.99 35.33 -3.91
CA GLY A 233 -10.27 36.52 -4.36
C GLY A 233 -9.17 37.00 -3.42
N ASP A 234 -8.92 36.30 -2.31
CA ASP A 234 -7.83 36.63 -1.38
C ASP A 234 -6.46 36.23 -1.95
N ILE A 235 -5.41 36.89 -1.46
CA ILE A 235 -4.02 36.52 -1.77
C ILE A 235 -3.69 35.22 -1.03
N SER A 236 -2.81 34.38 -1.59
CA SER A 236 -2.37 33.17 -0.88
C SER A 236 -1.56 33.52 0.38
N ASP A 237 -2.02 33.01 1.52
CA ASP A 237 -1.33 33.14 2.82
C ASP A 237 -0.13 32.19 2.99
N LEU A 238 0.18 31.36 1.98
CA LEU A 238 1.25 30.38 2.07
C LEU A 238 2.62 31.04 1.81
N PRO A 239 3.65 30.69 2.61
CA PRO A 239 4.97 31.23 2.38
C PRO A 239 5.59 30.63 1.11
N GLY A 240 6.46 31.37 0.42
CA GLY A 240 7.07 30.92 -0.84
C GLY A 240 7.90 29.63 -0.73
N ASN A 241 8.38 29.28 0.46
CA ASN A 241 9.10 28.04 0.74
C ASN A 241 8.18 26.85 1.09
N PHE A 242 6.86 27.02 1.03
CA PHE A 242 5.88 25.97 1.36
C PHE A 242 6.12 24.63 0.62
N PRO A 243 6.44 24.60 -0.69
CA PRO A 243 6.74 23.34 -1.39
C PRO A 243 7.95 22.59 -0.82
N VAL A 244 8.95 23.31 -0.30
CA VAL A 244 10.14 22.71 0.33
C VAL A 244 9.76 22.07 1.65
N LEU A 245 8.88 22.72 2.43
CA LEU A 245 8.36 22.18 3.68
C LEU A 245 7.53 20.92 3.45
N VAL A 246 6.70 20.92 2.41
CA VAL A 246 5.94 19.75 1.97
C VAL A 246 6.88 18.61 1.58
N PHE A 247 7.88 18.88 0.77
CA PHE A 247 8.85 17.86 0.33
C PHE A 247 9.59 17.24 1.51
N ALA A 248 10.04 18.06 2.48
CA ALA A 248 10.70 17.57 3.69
C ALA A 248 9.77 16.69 4.56
N ALA A 249 8.52 17.11 4.75
CA ALA A 249 7.51 16.32 5.45
C ALA A 249 7.21 14.99 4.73
N ALA A 250 7.09 15.03 3.40
CA ALA A 250 6.86 13.86 2.56
C ALA A 250 8.05 12.89 2.57
N LEU A 251 9.28 13.40 2.62
CA LEU A 251 10.50 12.62 2.81
C LEU A 251 10.46 11.82 4.12
N LEU A 252 10.16 12.48 5.24
CA LEU A 252 10.09 11.82 6.56
C LEU A 252 9.03 10.71 6.60
N ALA A 253 7.83 10.98 6.07
CA ALA A 253 6.78 9.96 6.00
C ALA A 253 7.17 8.80 5.09
N SER A 254 7.83 9.09 3.95
CA SER A 254 8.26 8.07 3.00
C SER A 254 9.37 7.18 3.55
N ILE A 255 10.27 7.70 4.40
CA ILE A 255 11.26 6.90 5.13
C ILE A 255 10.56 5.87 6.01
N ALA A 256 9.61 6.31 6.84
CA ALA A 256 8.85 5.42 7.72
C ALA A 256 8.05 4.37 6.92
N ALA A 257 7.36 4.78 5.86
CA ALA A 257 6.61 3.89 4.98
C ALA A 257 7.51 2.83 4.32
N THR A 258 8.72 3.20 3.90
CA THR A 258 9.67 2.28 3.28
C THR A 258 10.18 1.21 4.27
N LEU A 259 10.42 1.60 5.53
CA LEU A 259 10.81 0.65 6.59
C LEU A 259 9.65 -0.30 6.95
N LEU A 260 8.43 0.23 7.04
CA LEU A 260 7.22 -0.58 7.27
C LEU A 260 7.01 -1.59 6.13
N LEU A 261 7.20 -1.18 4.88
CA LEU A 261 7.08 -2.08 3.74
C LEU A 261 8.06 -3.25 3.81
N ILE A 262 9.30 -3.01 4.20
CA ILE A 262 10.30 -4.07 4.39
C ILE A 262 9.81 -5.05 5.46
N TRP A 263 9.36 -4.53 6.61
CA TRP A 263 8.82 -5.35 7.69
C TRP A 263 7.60 -6.17 7.25
N GLU A 264 6.63 -5.55 6.57
CA GLU A 264 5.44 -6.20 6.02
C GLU A 264 5.80 -7.30 5.03
N THR A 265 6.81 -7.08 4.19
CA THR A 265 7.32 -8.09 3.25
C THR A 265 7.86 -9.32 4.01
N LEU A 266 8.56 -9.10 5.13
CA LEU A 266 9.04 -10.19 5.99
C LEU A 266 7.87 -10.93 6.66
N VAL A 267 6.87 -10.20 7.17
CA VAL A 267 5.66 -10.81 7.76
C VAL A 267 4.94 -11.67 6.73
N ALA A 268 4.69 -11.15 5.52
CA ALA A 268 4.02 -11.89 4.46
C ALA A 268 4.80 -13.15 4.04
N ARG A 269 6.13 -13.12 4.10
CA ARG A 269 6.95 -14.32 3.92
C ARG A 269 6.70 -15.38 5.00
N TYR A 270 6.61 -15.00 6.27
CA TYR A 270 6.29 -15.94 7.35
C TYR A 270 4.84 -16.45 7.27
N ILE A 271 3.88 -15.61 6.83
CA ILE A 271 2.51 -16.05 6.53
C ILE A 271 2.54 -17.17 5.48
N TYR A 272 3.29 -16.98 4.39
CA TYR A 272 3.46 -17.98 3.35
C TYR A 272 4.02 -19.30 3.91
N GLY A 273 5.14 -19.27 4.64
CA GLY A 273 5.76 -20.47 5.21
C GLY A 273 4.87 -21.23 6.19
N THR A 274 4.12 -20.52 7.03
CA THR A 274 3.15 -21.14 7.95
C THR A 274 1.95 -21.73 7.20
N THR A 275 1.50 -21.08 6.13
CA THR A 275 0.35 -21.55 5.34
C THR A 275 0.70 -22.84 4.60
N GLU A 276 1.88 -22.92 3.96
CA GLU A 276 2.35 -24.15 3.31
C GLU A 276 2.42 -25.32 4.31
N LYS A 277 3.01 -25.11 5.50
CA LYS A 277 3.08 -26.18 6.51
C LYS A 277 1.70 -26.70 6.94
N ARG A 278 0.70 -25.82 7.03
CA ARG A 278 -0.68 -26.21 7.38
C ARG A 278 -1.44 -26.90 6.26
N LEU A 279 -0.91 -26.87 5.04
CA LEU A 279 -1.49 -27.57 3.90
C LEU A 279 -0.87 -28.95 3.71
N GLU A 280 0.33 -29.16 4.24
CA GLU A 280 1.06 -30.44 4.24
C GLU A 280 0.61 -31.40 5.36
N GLY A 281 0.09 -30.88 6.49
CA GLY A 281 -0.45 -31.66 7.60
C GLY A 281 -1.97 -31.69 7.62
#